data_AF-A0A6C8EX25-F1
#
_entry.id   AF-A0A6C8EX25-F1
#
_cell.length_a   1.000
_cell.length_b   1.000
_cell.length_c   1.000
_cell.angle_alpha   90.00
_cell.angle_beta   90.00
_cell.angle_gamma   90.00
#
_symmetry.space_group_name_H-M   'P 1'
#
loop_
_entity.id
_entity.type
_entity.pdbx_description
1 polymer ?
#
loop_
_entity_poly.entity_id
_entity_poly.type
_entity_poly.pdbx_seq_one_letter_code
_entity_poly.pdbx_strand_id
1 'polypeptide(L)'
;MKTITTKFIATVLNDDYTPAMLQADGDRRNELANMDTNELQTLIDRLADVIPMVNEIRGQKRQEAMKLLEGVVGTGSFASVQELLQAVTGGTTSATEEPRTKAKTKQKTTTNNNRVYRVEIYDNAADERRTYTIVNNVLPPTLQKDPAYMALVAKNPELADPTELLMAYSTEYRDTHPINAKYEKVEFHINERGRLNAKAMKFYEQYKKKNPNATTSEFKTVVMDNYKKV
;
A
#
# COMPACT_ATOMS: atom_id res chain seq x y z
N MET A 1 9.87 6.28 33.58
CA MET A 1 9.66 5.27 32.51
C MET A 1 8.21 5.40 32.07
N LYS A 2 7.92 5.28 30.77
CA LYS A 2 6.52 5.31 30.30
C LYS A 2 5.83 4.01 30.69
N THR A 3 4.67 4.12 31.33
CA THR A 3 3.87 3.01 31.87
C THR A 3 2.76 2.57 30.90
N ILE A 4 2.32 3.48 30.03
CA ILE A 4 1.37 3.15 28.96
C ILE A 4 2.06 2.33 27.86
N THR A 5 1.58 1.11 27.64
CA THR A 5 2.10 0.19 26.63
C THR A 5 1.26 0.20 25.34
N THR A 6 1.86 -0.24 24.22
CA THR A 6 1.12 -0.44 22.97
C THR A 6 0.03 -1.50 23.08
N LYS A 7 0.21 -2.51 23.94
CA LYS A 7 -0.80 -3.55 24.20
C LYS A 7 -2.02 -2.97 24.93
N PHE A 8 -1.81 -2.08 25.90
CA PHE A 8 -2.89 -1.34 26.56
C PHE A 8 -3.69 -0.53 25.54
N ILE A 9 -3.03 0.28 24.72
CA ILE A 9 -3.67 1.10 23.68
C ILE A 9 -4.46 0.21 22.70
N ALA A 10 -3.87 -0.88 22.23
CA ALA A 10 -4.54 -1.82 21.33
C ALA A 10 -5.77 -2.49 21.96
N THR A 11 -5.77 -2.72 23.27
CA THR A 11 -6.92 -3.27 23.99
C THR A 11 -8.04 -2.25 24.13
N VAL A 12 -7.71 -0.98 24.43
CA VAL A 12 -8.68 0.11 24.55
C VAL A 12 -9.33 0.48 23.21
N LEU A 13 -8.60 0.35 22.10
CA LEU A 13 -9.09 0.63 20.75
C LEU A 13 -9.86 -0.54 20.10
N ASN A 14 -10.13 -1.61 20.86
CA ASN A 14 -10.92 -2.73 20.35
C ASN A 14 -12.39 -2.30 20.16
N ASP A 15 -13.01 -2.71 19.05
CA ASP A 15 -14.40 -2.36 18.73
C ASP A 15 -15.39 -2.83 19.82
N ASP A 16 -15.08 -3.95 20.51
CA ASP A 16 -15.88 -4.52 21.59
C ASP A 16 -15.27 -4.25 22.99
N TYR A 17 -14.57 -3.13 23.15
CA TYR A 17 -13.86 -2.82 24.39
C TYR A 17 -14.80 -2.87 25.62
N THR A 18 -14.37 -3.63 26.62
CA THR A 18 -14.94 -3.60 27.98
C THR A 18 -13.82 -3.46 29.01
N PRO A 19 -14.05 -2.78 30.15
CA PRO A 19 -13.04 -2.62 31.20
C PRO A 19 -12.46 -3.95 31.70
N ALA A 20 -13.24 -5.04 31.65
CA ALA A 20 -12.81 -6.38 32.01
C ALA A 20 -11.63 -6.90 31.16
N MET A 21 -11.49 -6.43 29.91
CA MET A 21 -10.40 -6.83 29.01
C MET A 21 -9.02 -6.35 29.50
N LEU A 22 -9.00 -5.28 30.31
CA LEU A 22 -7.78 -4.76 30.95
C LEU A 22 -7.39 -5.56 32.20
N GLN A 23 -8.26 -6.46 32.68
CA GLN A 23 -8.03 -7.28 33.87
C GLN A 23 -8.03 -8.79 33.56
N ALA A 24 -8.01 -9.16 32.28
CA ALA A 24 -8.23 -10.53 31.80
C ALA A 24 -7.20 -11.55 32.34
N ASP A 25 -5.97 -11.13 32.59
CA ASP A 25 -4.89 -12.00 33.08
C ASP A 25 -4.04 -11.29 34.15
N GLY A 26 -3.16 -12.05 34.81
CA GLY A 26 -2.34 -11.57 35.94
C GLY A 26 -1.35 -10.47 35.52
N ASP A 27 -0.79 -10.57 34.32
CA ASP A 27 0.18 -9.62 33.80
C ASP A 27 -0.50 -8.28 33.50
N ARG A 28 -1.68 -8.28 32.86
CA ARG A 28 -2.46 -7.07 32.58
C ARG A 28 -2.95 -6.37 33.84
N ARG A 29 -3.36 -7.13 34.87
CA ARG A 29 -3.72 -6.55 36.17
C ARG A 29 -2.53 -5.85 36.81
N ASN A 30 -1.33 -6.44 36.69
CA ASN A 30 -0.10 -5.84 37.18
C ASN A 30 0.30 -4.60 36.34
N GLU A 31 0.16 -4.63 35.02
CA GLU A 31 0.38 -3.46 34.15
C GLU A 31 -0.56 -2.30 34.51
N LEU A 32 -1.85 -2.59 34.73
CA LEU A 32 -2.86 -1.59 35.10
C LEU A 32 -2.58 -0.99 36.50
N ALA A 33 -2.16 -1.83 37.46
CA ALA A 33 -1.84 -1.38 38.82
C ALA A 33 -0.61 -0.47 38.89
N ASN A 34 0.33 -0.62 37.96
CA ASN A 34 1.56 0.19 37.88
C ASN A 34 1.44 1.38 36.91
N MET A 35 0.25 1.63 36.36
CA MET A 35 0.03 2.69 35.37
C MET A 35 -0.10 4.06 36.03
N ASP A 36 0.65 5.04 35.51
CA ASP A 36 0.55 6.42 35.97
C ASP A 36 -0.65 7.12 35.32
N THR A 37 -1.54 7.65 36.17
CA THR A 37 -2.75 8.36 35.74
C THR A 37 -2.42 9.71 35.08
N ASN A 38 -1.28 10.32 35.39
CA ASN A 38 -0.83 11.56 34.73
C ASN A 38 -0.42 11.30 33.27
N GLU A 39 0.11 10.11 32.97
CA GLU A 39 0.41 9.72 31.60
C GLU A 39 -0.87 9.49 30.79
N LEU A 40 -1.92 8.96 31.43
CA LEU A 40 -3.24 8.82 30.81
C LEU A 40 -3.84 10.18 30.48
N GLN A 41 -3.76 11.15 31.40
CA GLN A 41 -4.21 12.51 31.14
C GLN A 41 -3.42 13.17 30.00
N THR A 42 -2.09 13.04 30.01
CA THR A 42 -1.22 13.54 28.94
C THR A 42 -1.57 12.92 27.59
N LEU A 43 -1.93 11.63 27.56
CA LEU A 43 -2.36 10.94 26.35
C LEU A 43 -3.71 11.48 25.85
N ILE A 44 -4.67 11.69 26.75
CA ILE A 44 -5.97 12.28 26.42
C ILE A 44 -5.78 13.66 25.80
N ASP A 45 -4.99 14.53 26.44
CA ASP A 45 -4.76 15.91 25.97
C ASP A 45 -4.13 15.90 24.57
N ARG A 46 -3.12 15.06 24.35
CA ARG A 46 -2.49 14.93 23.02
C ARG A 46 -3.42 14.35 21.96
N LEU A 47 -4.29 13.41 22.33
CA LEU A 47 -5.29 12.87 21.41
C LEU A 47 -6.35 13.94 21.06
N ALA A 48 -6.71 14.80 22.02
CA ALA A 48 -7.60 15.93 21.79
C ALA A 48 -7.03 16.90 20.74
N ASP A 49 -5.71 17.12 20.72
CA ASP A 49 -5.03 17.93 19.69
C ASP A 49 -4.94 17.22 18.33
N VAL A 50 -4.82 15.89 18.31
CA VAL A 50 -4.70 15.10 17.07
C VAL A 50 -6.04 14.96 16.35
N ILE A 51 -7.16 14.90 17.08
CA ILE A 51 -8.51 14.80 16.50
C ILE A 51 -8.81 15.89 15.44
N PRO A 52 -8.65 17.21 15.74
CA PRO A 52 -8.90 18.25 14.75
C PRO A 52 -7.94 18.17 13.56
N MET A 53 -6.67 17.83 13.80
CA MET A 53 -5.68 17.64 12.73
C MET A 53 -6.07 16.50 11.77
N VAL A 54 -6.54 15.36 12.30
CA VAL A 54 -7.02 14.24 11.47
C VAL A 54 -8.25 14.65 10.66
N ASN A 55 -9.18 15.39 11.26
CA ASN A 55 -10.37 15.87 10.57
C ASN A 55 -10.02 16.87 9.48
N GLU A 56 -9.07 17.76 9.72
CA GLU A 56 -8.55 18.71 8.74
C GLU A 56 -7.93 17.98 7.54
N ILE A 57 -7.03 17.02 7.78
CA ILE A 57 -6.40 16.23 6.72
C ILE A 57 -7.44 15.43 5.93
N ARG A 58 -8.44 14.84 6.60
CA ARG A 58 -9.56 14.15 5.92
C ARG A 58 -10.38 15.11 5.06
N GLY A 59 -10.63 16.32 5.56
CA GLY A 59 -11.30 17.40 4.84
C GLY A 59 -10.53 17.84 3.60
N GLN A 60 -9.23 18.09 3.75
CA GLN A 60 -8.33 18.46 2.64
C GLN A 60 -8.30 17.38 1.56
N LYS A 61 -8.11 16.10 1.94
CA LYS A 61 -8.16 14.98 0.98
C LYS A 61 -9.49 14.87 0.26
N ARG A 62 -10.60 15.13 0.95
CA ARG A 62 -11.94 15.14 0.34
C ARG A 62 -12.09 16.30 -0.63
N GLN A 63 -11.58 17.49 -0.30
CA GLN A 63 -11.59 18.65 -1.19
C GLN A 63 -10.69 18.45 -2.41
N GLU A 64 -9.51 17.87 -2.24
CA GLU A 64 -8.62 17.49 -3.35
C GLU A 64 -9.29 16.47 -4.27
N ALA A 65 -9.91 15.44 -3.70
CA ALA A 65 -10.67 14.45 -4.47
C ALA A 65 -11.86 15.10 -5.20
N MET A 66 -12.56 16.05 -4.57
CA MET A 66 -13.63 16.82 -5.22
C MET A 66 -13.10 17.70 -6.35
N LYS A 67 -11.97 18.39 -6.18
CA LYS A 67 -11.34 19.19 -7.24
C LYS A 67 -10.86 18.31 -8.41
N LEU A 68 -10.29 17.14 -8.12
CA LEU A 68 -9.92 16.17 -9.15
C LEU A 68 -11.17 15.68 -9.88
N LEU A 69 -12.24 15.38 -9.15
CA LEU A 69 -13.52 14.98 -9.75
C LEU A 69 -14.08 16.10 -10.64
N GLU A 70 -14.13 17.35 -10.16
CA GLU A 70 -14.54 18.52 -10.95
C GLU A 70 -13.67 18.73 -12.19
N GLY A 71 -12.35 18.52 -12.08
CA GLY A 71 -11.43 18.61 -13.21
C GLY A 71 -11.62 17.53 -14.26
N VAL A 72 -12.02 16.32 -13.86
CA VAL A 72 -12.28 15.19 -14.77
C VAL A 72 -13.70 15.24 -15.36
N VAL A 73 -14.67 15.68 -14.56
CA VAL A 73 -16.08 15.77 -14.93
C VAL A 73 -16.36 17.03 -15.76
N GLY A 74 -15.54 18.08 -15.61
CA GLY A 74 -15.79 19.38 -16.25
C GLY A 74 -17.11 20.02 -15.76
N THR A 75 -17.40 21.24 -16.17
CA THR A 75 -18.68 21.92 -15.87
C THR A 75 -19.86 21.37 -16.68
N GLY A 76 -19.73 20.17 -17.25
CA GLY A 76 -20.74 19.54 -18.09
C GLY A 76 -21.93 19.05 -17.27
N SER A 77 -23.14 19.26 -17.77
CA SER A 77 -24.33 18.63 -17.23
C SER A 77 -24.42 17.21 -17.79
N PHE A 78 -24.41 16.21 -16.92
CA PHE A 78 -24.52 14.79 -17.31
C PHE A 78 -25.97 14.36 -17.21
N ALA A 79 -26.50 13.69 -18.24
CA ALA A 79 -27.87 13.21 -18.25
C ALA A 79 -28.05 11.91 -17.44
N SER A 80 -26.94 11.20 -17.12
CA SER A 80 -26.99 9.98 -16.30
C SER A 80 -25.66 9.68 -15.58
N VAL A 81 -25.74 8.89 -14.51
CA VAL A 81 -24.58 8.37 -13.77
C VAL A 81 -23.69 7.49 -14.66
N GLN A 82 -24.27 6.81 -15.65
CA GLN A 82 -23.54 6.00 -16.64
C GLN A 82 -22.62 6.86 -17.52
N GLU A 83 -23.11 8.03 -17.93
CA GLU A 83 -22.40 8.99 -18.77
C GLU A 83 -21.25 9.66 -18.00
N LEU A 84 -21.49 9.97 -16.72
CA LEU A 84 -20.45 10.42 -15.79
C LEU A 84 -19.32 9.39 -15.65
N LEU A 85 -19.67 8.12 -15.45
CA LEU A 85 -18.70 7.03 -15.32
C LEU A 85 -17.90 6.85 -16.62
N GLN A 86 -18.54 6.89 -17.79
CA GLN A 86 -17.87 6.82 -19.09
C GLN A 86 -16.91 8.00 -19.34
N ALA A 87 -17.29 9.21 -18.93
CA ALA A 87 -16.45 10.39 -19.05
C ALA A 87 -15.19 10.29 -18.15
N VAL A 88 -15.35 9.76 -16.92
CA VAL A 88 -14.26 9.61 -15.96
C VAL A 88 -13.34 8.44 -16.32
N THR A 89 -13.85 7.36 -16.90
CA THR A 89 -13.04 6.17 -17.25
C THR A 89 -12.36 6.23 -18.61
N GLY A 90 -12.58 7.30 -19.39
CA GLY A 90 -12.08 7.43 -20.75
C GLY A 90 -12.81 6.46 -21.69
N GLY A 91 -13.57 7.03 -22.65
CA GLY A 91 -14.40 6.27 -23.58
C GLY A 91 -13.71 5.06 -24.20
N THR A 92 -14.14 3.88 -23.78
CA THR A 92 -14.15 2.67 -24.60
C THR A 92 -15.61 2.26 -24.74
N THR A 93 -16.10 2.43 -25.96
CA THR A 93 -17.48 2.24 -26.38
C THR A 93 -17.92 0.78 -26.32
N SER A 94 -19.15 0.59 -25.82
CA SER A 94 -20.23 -0.25 -26.37
C SER A 94 -20.20 -1.77 -26.17
N ALA A 95 -20.96 -2.18 -25.15
CA ALA A 95 -22.10 -3.10 -25.19
C ALA A 95 -22.00 -4.45 -25.91
N THR A 96 -22.21 -5.52 -25.15
CA THR A 96 -23.26 -6.51 -25.47
C THR A 96 -23.73 -7.19 -24.17
N GLU A 97 -25.03 -7.08 -23.89
CA GLU A 97 -25.74 -7.90 -22.90
C GLU A 97 -25.68 -9.38 -23.30
N GLU A 98 -25.49 -10.30 -22.34
CA GLU A 98 -26.49 -11.32 -21.95
C GLU A 98 -25.98 -12.23 -20.78
N PRO A 99 -26.81 -13.09 -20.13
CA PRO A 99 -27.13 -12.92 -18.70
C PRO A 99 -26.70 -14.07 -17.76
N ARG A 100 -26.99 -13.88 -16.45
CA ARG A 100 -26.95 -14.81 -15.29
C ARG A 100 -25.55 -14.96 -14.67
N THR A 101 -25.33 -15.02 -13.35
CA THR A 101 -26.10 -15.59 -12.24
C THR A 101 -25.78 -14.92 -10.89
N LYS A 102 -26.81 -14.90 -10.03
CA LYS A 102 -26.88 -14.73 -8.57
C LYS A 102 -25.57 -14.72 -7.73
N ALA A 103 -25.54 -13.70 -6.85
CA ALA A 103 -25.01 -13.66 -5.48
C ALA A 103 -23.49 -13.62 -5.25
N LYS A 104 -23.01 -12.51 -4.65
CA LYS A 104 -22.74 -12.46 -3.20
C LYS A 104 -22.59 -11.00 -2.73
N THR A 105 -23.25 -10.76 -1.61
CA THR A 105 -23.16 -9.67 -0.64
C THR A 105 -21.98 -8.71 -0.84
N LYS A 106 -22.29 -7.43 -1.06
CA LYS A 106 -21.35 -6.32 -0.90
C LYS A 106 -20.81 -6.36 0.54
N GLN A 107 -19.61 -6.91 0.70
CA GLN A 107 -18.90 -6.87 1.95
C GLN A 107 -18.47 -5.43 2.19
N LYS A 108 -19.01 -4.87 3.28
CA LYS A 108 -18.63 -3.62 3.93
C LYS A 108 -17.11 -3.44 3.81
N THR A 109 -16.66 -2.45 3.06
CA THR A 109 -15.25 -2.03 3.03
C THR A 109 -14.93 -1.43 4.39
N THR A 110 -14.46 -2.27 5.30
CA THR A 110 -13.65 -1.84 6.43
C THR A 110 -12.43 -1.13 5.85
N THR A 111 -12.23 0.12 6.26
CA THR A 111 -11.06 0.93 5.91
C THR A 111 -9.82 0.31 6.58
N ASN A 112 -9.34 -0.80 6.03
CA ASN A 112 -8.04 -1.35 6.36
C ASN A 112 -6.99 -0.42 5.74
N ASN A 113 -6.03 0.05 6.53
CA ASN A 113 -4.82 0.75 6.06
C ASN A 113 -3.90 -0.14 5.19
N ASN A 114 -4.43 -1.24 4.66
CA ASN A 114 -3.67 -2.16 3.84
C ASN A 114 -3.49 -1.57 2.45
N ARG A 115 -2.25 -1.53 1.98
CA ARG A 115 -1.97 -1.19 0.58
C ARG A 115 -2.39 -2.38 -0.27
N VAL A 116 -3.34 -2.16 -1.16
CA VAL A 116 -3.90 -3.19 -2.03
C VAL A 116 -3.51 -2.84 -3.46
N TYR A 117 -2.92 -3.81 -4.16
CA TYR A 117 -2.51 -3.65 -5.55
C TYR A 117 -3.05 -4.80 -6.38
N ARG A 118 -3.53 -4.49 -7.58
CA ARG A 118 -3.97 -5.49 -8.55
C ARG A 118 -2.82 -5.93 -9.44
N VAL A 119 -2.71 -7.25 -9.67
CA VAL A 119 -1.75 -7.87 -10.56
C VAL A 119 -2.49 -8.64 -11.64
N GLU A 120 -2.13 -8.42 -12.90
CA GLU A 120 -2.68 -9.13 -14.05
C GLU A 120 -1.62 -10.04 -14.67
N ILE A 121 -1.88 -11.34 -14.66
CA ILE A 121 -1.01 -12.37 -15.23
C ILE A 121 -1.71 -12.97 -16.43
N TYR A 122 -0.99 -13.12 -17.53
CA TYR A 122 -1.48 -13.82 -18.71
C TYR A 122 -1.08 -15.29 -18.65
N ASP A 123 -2.07 -16.18 -18.71
CA ASP A 123 -1.87 -17.61 -18.81
C ASP A 123 -1.83 -18.02 -20.28
N ASN A 124 -0.62 -18.29 -20.80
CA ASN A 124 -0.44 -18.74 -22.18
C ASN A 124 -1.07 -20.12 -22.47
N ALA A 125 -1.28 -20.96 -21.44
CA ALA A 125 -1.84 -22.30 -21.63
C ALA A 125 -3.37 -22.29 -21.75
N ALA A 126 -4.02 -21.36 -21.06
CA ALA A 126 -5.48 -21.20 -21.08
C ALA A 126 -5.95 -20.03 -21.97
N ASP A 127 -5.04 -19.23 -22.52
CA ASP A 127 -5.32 -17.98 -23.26
C ASP A 127 -6.22 -17.01 -22.48
N GLU A 128 -5.95 -16.86 -21.18
CA GLU A 128 -6.78 -16.07 -20.27
C GLU A 128 -5.94 -15.09 -19.44
N ARG A 129 -6.53 -13.93 -19.12
CA ARG A 129 -5.97 -12.99 -18.14
C ARG A 129 -6.52 -13.28 -16.75
N ARG A 130 -5.62 -13.58 -15.83
CA ARG A 130 -5.95 -13.83 -14.42
C ARG A 130 -5.56 -12.62 -13.58
N THR A 131 -6.51 -12.15 -12.80
CA THR A 131 -6.33 -10.99 -11.93
C THR A 131 -6.23 -11.43 -10.47
N TYR A 132 -5.20 -10.96 -9.78
CA TYR A 132 -4.96 -11.23 -8.37
C TYR A 132 -4.85 -9.92 -7.58
N THR A 133 -5.17 -10.01 -6.30
CA THR A 133 -5.06 -8.89 -5.36
C THR A 133 -3.94 -9.18 -4.37
N ILE A 134 -2.93 -8.32 -4.34
CA ILE A 134 -1.82 -8.36 -3.38
C ILE A 134 -2.09 -7.32 -2.29
N VAL A 135 -1.95 -7.75 -1.04
CA VAL A 135 -2.24 -6.92 0.14
C VAL A 135 -0.97 -6.81 0.98
N ASN A 136 -0.52 -5.59 1.28
CA ASN A 136 0.70 -5.31 2.04
C ASN A 136 1.94 -6.05 1.52
N ASN A 137 2.09 -6.16 0.20
CA ASN A 137 3.16 -6.90 -0.47
C ASN A 137 3.20 -8.40 -0.08
N VAL A 138 2.08 -8.99 0.32
CA VAL A 138 1.96 -10.43 0.59
C VAL A 138 1.26 -11.08 -0.59
N LEU A 139 1.94 -12.05 -1.22
CA LEU A 139 1.38 -12.84 -2.31
C LEU A 139 0.26 -13.74 -1.76
N PRO A 140 -0.96 -13.71 -2.32
CA PRO A 140 -2.01 -14.59 -1.87
C PRO A 140 -1.67 -16.06 -2.19
N PRO A 141 -2.08 -17.04 -1.36
CA PRO A 141 -1.81 -18.46 -1.61
C PRO A 141 -2.37 -18.97 -2.94
N THR A 142 -3.46 -18.35 -3.43
CA THR A 142 -4.06 -18.66 -4.73
C THR A 142 -3.13 -18.32 -5.88
N LEU A 143 -2.37 -17.22 -5.78
CA LEU A 143 -1.37 -16.82 -6.76
C LEU A 143 -0.13 -17.71 -6.67
N GLN A 144 0.36 -17.99 -5.45
CA GLN A 144 1.55 -18.82 -5.25
C GLN A 144 1.43 -20.25 -5.81
N LYS A 145 0.21 -20.79 -5.83
CA LYS A 145 -0.10 -22.12 -6.37
C LYS A 145 -0.56 -22.08 -7.83
N ASP A 146 -0.65 -20.90 -8.43
CA ASP A 146 -1.13 -20.76 -9.80
C ASP A 146 -0.07 -21.25 -10.80
N PRO A 147 -0.40 -22.18 -11.72
CA PRO A 147 0.56 -22.71 -12.68
C PRO A 147 1.18 -21.64 -13.61
N ALA A 148 0.42 -20.62 -14.00
CA ALA A 148 0.92 -19.55 -14.87
C ALA A 148 1.92 -18.67 -14.10
N TYR A 149 1.63 -18.36 -12.83
CA TYR A 149 2.58 -17.66 -11.95
C TYR A 149 3.85 -18.49 -11.70
N MET A 150 3.72 -19.79 -11.42
CA MET A 150 4.88 -20.66 -11.23
C MET A 150 5.76 -20.73 -12.48
N ALA A 151 5.16 -20.79 -13.67
CA ALA A 151 5.88 -20.75 -14.94
C ALA A 151 6.60 -19.41 -15.18
N LEU A 152 6.00 -18.29 -14.76
CA LEU A 152 6.63 -16.97 -14.79
C LEU A 152 7.84 -16.89 -13.87
N VAL A 153 7.71 -17.34 -12.61
CA VAL A 153 8.80 -17.35 -11.64
C VAL A 153 9.93 -18.29 -12.09
N ALA A 154 9.62 -19.42 -12.73
CA ALA A 154 10.63 -20.31 -13.29
C ALA A 154 11.46 -19.65 -14.40
N LYS A 155 10.85 -18.77 -15.21
CA LYS A 155 11.55 -18.00 -16.25
C LYS A 155 12.31 -16.80 -15.69
N ASN A 156 11.74 -16.13 -14.69
CA ASN A 156 12.35 -14.98 -14.02
C ASN A 156 12.23 -15.13 -12.49
N PRO A 157 13.26 -15.68 -11.82
CA PRO A 157 13.23 -15.93 -10.38
C PRO A 157 13.04 -14.68 -9.52
N GLU A 158 13.34 -13.48 -10.04
CA GLU A 158 13.13 -12.23 -9.30
C GLU A 158 11.65 -11.97 -9.02
N LEU A 159 10.73 -12.50 -9.85
CA LEU A 159 9.28 -12.35 -9.68
C LEU A 159 8.71 -13.14 -8.48
N ALA A 160 9.54 -13.94 -7.79
CA ALA A 160 9.21 -14.49 -6.49
C ALA A 160 9.13 -13.39 -5.41
N ASP A 161 9.87 -12.30 -5.58
CA ASP A 161 9.74 -11.13 -4.71
C ASP A 161 8.44 -10.38 -5.05
N PRO A 162 7.57 -10.12 -4.06
CA PRO A 162 6.30 -9.44 -4.29
C PRO A 162 6.46 -8.04 -4.90
N THR A 163 7.55 -7.33 -4.57
CA THR A 163 7.81 -5.98 -5.08
C THR A 163 8.16 -6.01 -6.56
N GLU A 164 8.98 -6.98 -6.97
CA GLU A 164 9.35 -7.17 -8.38
C GLU A 164 8.15 -7.61 -9.22
N LEU A 165 7.31 -8.50 -8.67
CA LEU A 165 6.07 -8.90 -9.32
C LEU A 165 5.13 -7.71 -9.52
N LEU A 166 4.94 -6.91 -8.47
CA LEU A 166 4.12 -5.70 -8.53
C LEU A 166 4.67 -4.69 -9.53
N MET A 167 5.99 -4.47 -9.56
CA MET A 167 6.62 -3.58 -10.52
C MET A 167 6.41 -4.03 -11.97
N ALA A 168 6.41 -5.34 -12.23
CA ALA A 168 6.25 -5.87 -13.59
C ALA A 168 4.78 -5.96 -14.05
N TYR A 169 3.86 -6.33 -13.15
CA TYR A 169 2.49 -6.74 -13.52
C TYR A 169 1.38 -5.93 -12.83
N SER A 170 1.71 -4.89 -12.08
CA SER A 170 0.75 -3.91 -11.54
C SER A 170 1.02 -2.52 -12.13
N THR A 171 0.03 -1.93 -12.80
CA THR A 171 0.09 -0.53 -13.26
C THR A 171 0.01 0.42 -12.07
N GLU A 172 -0.94 0.20 -11.16
CA GLU A 172 -1.15 0.98 -9.94
C GLU A 172 0.12 1.08 -9.07
N TYR A 173 0.86 -0.03 -8.95
CA TYR A 173 2.12 -0.03 -8.22
C TYR A 173 3.21 0.81 -8.91
N ARG A 174 3.33 0.70 -10.24
CA ARG A 174 4.32 1.49 -11.01
C ARG A 174 4.04 2.98 -10.96
N ASP A 175 2.78 3.39 -10.99
CA ASP A 175 2.40 4.80 -10.91
C ASP A 175 2.76 5.40 -9.55
N THR A 176 2.63 4.61 -8.47
CA THR A 176 2.98 5.04 -7.11
C THR A 176 4.47 4.90 -6.78
N HIS A 177 5.19 4.02 -7.49
CA HIS A 177 6.60 3.71 -7.31
C HIS A 177 7.36 3.76 -8.64
N PRO A 178 7.46 4.94 -9.28
CA PRO A 178 8.09 5.06 -10.58
C PRO A 178 9.59 4.76 -10.51
N ILE A 179 10.12 4.13 -11.56
CA ILE A 179 11.56 3.92 -11.72
C ILE A 179 12.25 5.28 -11.73
N ASN A 180 13.20 5.47 -10.83
CA ASN A 180 13.88 6.75 -10.60
C ASN A 180 15.37 6.60 -10.29
N ALA A 181 15.92 5.39 -10.39
CA ALA A 181 17.30 5.09 -10.12
C ALA A 181 17.85 4.04 -11.09
N LYS A 182 19.16 4.15 -11.34
CA LYS A 182 19.91 3.27 -12.22
C LYS A 182 21.26 2.95 -11.63
N TYR A 183 21.57 1.66 -11.52
CA TYR A 183 22.90 1.19 -11.15
C TYR A 183 23.39 0.22 -12.22
N GLU A 184 24.56 0.54 -12.80
CA GLU A 184 25.09 -0.15 -13.98
C GLU A 184 24.07 -0.18 -15.13
N LYS A 185 23.51 -1.35 -15.46
CA LYS A 185 22.47 -1.53 -16.50
C LYS A 185 21.08 -1.82 -15.95
N VAL A 186 20.91 -1.79 -14.62
CA VAL A 186 19.64 -2.16 -13.97
C VAL A 186 18.95 -0.91 -13.45
N GLU A 187 17.69 -0.76 -13.84
CA GLU A 187 16.82 0.33 -13.43
C GLU A 187 15.86 -0.16 -12.35
N PHE A 188 15.63 0.68 -11.35
CA PHE A 188 14.79 0.34 -10.22
C PHE A 188 14.20 1.59 -9.55
N HIS A 189 13.17 1.36 -8.75
CA HIS A 189 12.63 2.38 -7.86
C HIS A 189 13.44 2.43 -6.56
N ILE A 190 13.75 3.63 -6.10
CA ILE A 190 14.34 3.89 -4.78
C ILE A 190 13.55 4.99 -4.07
N ASN A 191 13.28 4.80 -2.78
CA ASN A 191 12.65 5.83 -1.97
C ASN A 191 13.66 6.95 -1.69
N GLU A 192 13.30 8.19 -2.02
CA GLU A 192 14.12 9.38 -1.72
C GLU A 192 14.41 9.50 -0.22
N ARG A 193 13.37 9.30 0.60
CA ARG A 193 13.45 9.34 2.05
C ARG A 193 13.37 7.93 2.66
N GLY A 194 14.06 7.72 3.77
CA GLY A 194 14.02 6.46 4.52
C GLY A 194 15.01 5.38 4.04
N ARG A 195 14.77 4.14 4.46
CA ARG A 195 15.65 2.99 4.22
C ARG A 195 15.60 2.53 2.76
N LEU A 196 16.70 1.95 2.29
CA LEU A 196 16.77 1.30 0.98
C LEU A 196 15.84 0.09 0.94
N ASN A 197 15.16 -0.14 -0.19
CA ASN A 197 14.42 -1.38 -0.41
C ASN A 197 15.40 -2.56 -0.65
N ALA A 198 14.89 -3.79 -0.65
CA ALA A 198 15.72 -4.99 -0.75
C ALA A 198 16.61 -4.99 -2.02
N LYS A 199 16.07 -4.56 -3.16
CA LYS A 199 16.82 -4.46 -4.42
C LYS A 199 17.95 -3.42 -4.33
N ALA A 200 17.64 -2.23 -3.85
CA ALA A 200 18.60 -1.14 -3.69
C ALA A 200 19.68 -1.47 -2.64
N MET A 201 19.35 -2.23 -1.59
CA MET A 201 20.33 -2.74 -0.61
C MET A 201 21.35 -3.66 -1.26
N LYS A 202 20.92 -4.59 -2.13
CA LYS A 202 21.85 -5.48 -2.87
C LYS A 202 22.86 -4.68 -3.69
N PHE A 203 22.40 -3.64 -4.40
CA PHE A 203 23.29 -2.77 -5.17
C PHE A 203 24.15 -1.87 -4.30
N TYR A 204 23.65 -1.41 -3.15
CA TYR A 204 24.44 -0.66 -2.20
C TYR A 204 25.60 -1.49 -1.64
N GLU A 205 25.38 -2.77 -1.32
CA GLU A 205 26.45 -3.67 -0.88
C GLU A 205 27.51 -3.87 -1.97
N GLN A 206 27.11 -3.98 -3.24
CA GLN A 206 28.05 -4.03 -4.36
C GLN A 206 28.82 -2.70 -4.52
N TYR A 207 28.13 -1.58 -4.38
CA TYR A 207 28.73 -0.25 -4.43
C TYR A 207 29.75 -0.04 -3.32
N LYS A 208 29.47 -0.52 -2.09
CA LYS A 208 30.40 -0.48 -0.96
C LYS A 208 31.67 -1.30 -1.18
N LYS A 209 31.62 -2.39 -1.95
CA LYS A 209 32.84 -3.14 -2.30
C LYS A 209 33.81 -2.30 -3.13
N LYS A 210 33.28 -1.43 -3.99
CA LYS A 210 34.07 -0.49 -4.82
C LYS A 210 34.38 0.82 -4.06
N ASN A 211 33.56 1.18 -3.07
CA ASN A 211 33.65 2.42 -2.29
C ASN A 211 33.44 2.12 -0.78
N PRO A 212 34.48 1.67 -0.05
CA PRO A 212 34.34 1.15 1.31
C PRO A 212 33.72 2.12 2.32
N ASN A 213 33.98 3.42 2.14
CA ASN A 213 33.52 4.50 3.02
C ASN A 213 32.22 5.16 2.54
N ALA A 214 31.63 4.67 1.46
CA ALA A 214 30.46 5.30 0.90
C ALA A 214 29.26 5.24 1.84
N THR A 215 28.52 6.34 1.90
CA THR A 215 27.28 6.43 2.66
C THR A 215 26.08 6.00 1.83
N THR A 216 24.97 5.65 2.50
CA THR A 216 23.70 5.37 1.83
C THR A 216 23.18 6.60 1.06
N SER A 217 23.47 7.81 1.56
CA SER A 217 23.10 9.05 0.88
C SER A 217 23.88 9.22 -0.43
N GLU A 218 25.20 9.01 -0.39
CA GLU A 218 26.04 9.06 -1.59
C GLU A 218 25.59 8.05 -2.65
N PHE A 219 25.29 6.81 -2.22
CA PHE A 219 24.77 5.80 -3.13
C PHE A 219 23.45 6.24 -3.78
N LYS A 220 22.49 6.76 -3.00
CA LYS A 220 21.22 7.27 -3.53
C LYS A 220 21.43 8.36 -4.57
N THR A 221 22.29 9.34 -4.29
CA THR A 221 22.63 10.41 -5.23
C THR A 221 23.21 9.84 -6.52
N VAL A 222 24.18 8.95 -6.43
CA VAL A 222 24.83 8.34 -7.61
C VAL A 222 23.82 7.61 -8.49
N VAL A 223 22.95 6.77 -7.92
CA VAL A 223 22.00 5.98 -8.72
C VAL A 223 20.88 6.81 -9.31
N MET A 224 20.42 7.85 -8.62
CA MET A 224 19.43 8.79 -9.15
C MET A 224 20.02 9.67 -10.25
N ASP A 225 21.26 10.15 -10.08
CA ASP A 225 21.93 10.96 -11.09
C ASP A 225 22.27 10.14 -12.35
N ASN A 226 22.66 8.88 -12.20
CA ASN A 226 22.87 7.98 -13.33
C ASN A 226 21.60 7.73 -14.15
N TYR A 227 20.42 7.74 -13.50
CA TYR A 227 19.14 7.61 -14.19
C TYR A 227 18.80 8.87 -15.03
N LYS A 228 19.19 10.06 -14.54
CA LYS A 228 18.98 11.33 -15.26
C LYS A 228 19.94 11.56 -16.43
N LYS A 229 21.06 10.84 -16.48
CA LYS A 229 22.10 10.96 -17.52
C LYS A 229 21.80 10.14 -18.78
N VAL A 230 20.52 9.78 -18.99
CA VAL A 230 20.04 9.07 -20.19
C VAL A 230 19.64 10.10 -21.25
#